data_AF-A0A7S0UGE2-F1
#
_entry.id   AF-A0A7S0UGE2-F1
#
_cell.length_a   1.000
_cell.length_b   1.000
_cell.length_c   1.000
_cell.angle_alpha   90.00
_cell.angle_beta   90.00
_cell.angle_gamma   90.00
#
_symmetry.space_group_name_H-M   'P 1'
#
loop_
_entity.id
_entity.type
_entity.pdbx_description
1 polymer ?
#
loop_
_entity_poly.entity_id
_entity_poly.type
_entity_poly.pdbx_seq_one_letter_code
_entity_poly.pdbx_strand_id
1 'polypeptide(L)'
;KQVRNSDFHELTLPPEGGEGKGVKLGRCNGFRNIQNIIRQVKSAKGCAYAMVEVMACPQGCINGGGQIRADEASGEVPKDRLERVKRVYRESQTPRIPVDNPGVAAVYRDYVGGVPYSEAARMLLHTQYHARDETLLNPLQIKW
;
A
#
# COMPACT_ATOMS: atom_id res chain seq x y z
N LYS A 1 20.24 -9.30 -8.90
CA LYS A 1 20.44 -8.69 -7.56
C LYS A 1 19.23 -7.82 -7.25
N GLN A 2 18.49 -8.11 -6.17
CA GLN A 2 17.37 -7.28 -5.73
C GLN A 2 17.96 -5.95 -5.25
N VAL A 3 17.82 -4.91 -6.06
CA VAL A 3 18.24 -3.56 -5.66
C VAL A 3 17.27 -3.13 -4.57
N ARG A 4 17.68 -3.26 -3.31
CA ARG A 4 16.96 -2.71 -2.16
C ARG A 4 17.09 -1.19 -2.26
N ASN A 5 16.12 -0.55 -2.91
CA ASN A 5 15.94 0.90 -2.83
C ASN A 5 15.03 1.23 -1.63
N SER A 6 14.98 2.50 -1.25
CA SER A 6 14.13 3.01 -0.17
C SER A 6 12.62 2.80 -0.39
N ASP A 7 12.23 2.32 -1.56
CA ASP A 7 10.84 2.11 -1.99
C ASP A 7 10.40 0.65 -1.87
N PHE A 8 11.23 -0.21 -1.29
CA PHE A 8 10.91 -1.59 -1.00
C PHE A 8 11.24 -1.93 0.45
N HIS A 9 10.24 -2.37 1.21
CA HIS A 9 10.40 -2.75 2.61
C HIS A 9 9.85 -4.15 2.86
N GLU A 10 10.52 -4.88 3.74
CA GLU A 10 10.13 -6.21 4.16
C GLU A 10 9.99 -6.21 5.68
N LEU A 11 8.93 -6.85 6.17
CA LEU A 11 8.71 -7.08 7.60
C LEU A 11 8.40 -8.56 7.80
N THR A 12 8.99 -9.18 8.81
CA THR A 12 8.62 -10.54 9.22
C THR A 12 8.01 -10.46 10.60
N LEU A 13 6.73 -10.83 10.71
CA LEU A 13 6.07 -10.99 12.00
C LEU A 13 6.45 -12.34 12.59
N PRO A 14 6.82 -12.42 13.88
CA PRO A 14 7.06 -13.69 14.54
C PRO A 14 5.76 -14.52 14.58
N PRO A 15 5.85 -15.85 14.68
CA PRO A 15 4.68 -16.70 14.89
C PRO A 15 4.01 -16.36 16.23
N GLU A 16 2.68 -16.39 16.28
CA GLU A 16 1.95 -16.34 17.54
C GLU A 16 2.31 -17.57 18.38
N GLY A 17 2.74 -17.36 19.62
CA GLY A 17 3.15 -18.45 20.53
C GLY A 17 4.62 -18.89 20.43
N GLY A 18 5.44 -18.28 19.57
CA GLY A 18 6.90 -18.44 19.57
C GLY A 18 7.46 -19.64 18.80
N GLU A 19 6.64 -20.61 18.41
CA GLU A 19 7.04 -21.74 17.57
C GLU A 19 6.44 -21.65 16.16
N GLY A 20 7.27 -21.85 15.13
CA GLY A 20 6.84 -21.89 13.73
C GLY A 20 7.50 -20.86 12.81
N LYS A 21 7.03 -20.81 11.56
CA LYS A 21 7.55 -19.91 10.53
C LYS A 21 6.83 -18.57 10.60
N GLY A 22 7.58 -17.48 10.80
CA GLY A 22 7.03 -16.12 10.80
C GLY A 22 6.38 -15.73 9.47
N VAL A 23 5.48 -14.75 9.54
CA VAL A 23 4.71 -14.24 8.39
C VAL A 23 5.48 -13.10 7.74
N LYS A 24 5.86 -13.26 6.47
CA LYS A 24 6.56 -12.23 5.70
C LYS A 24 5.56 -11.29 5.03
N LEU A 25 5.76 -9.99 5.21
CA LEU A 25 5.00 -8.90 4.61
C LEU A 25 5.94 -8.07 3.74
N GLY A 26 5.44 -7.59 2.60
CA GLY A 26 6.16 -6.70 1.71
C GLY A 26 5.42 -5.38 1.50
N ARG A 27 6.15 -4.27 1.39
CA ARG A 27 5.62 -3.00 0.88
C ARG A 27 6.45 -2.58 -0.33
N CYS A 28 5.80 -2.40 -1.47
CA CYS A 28 6.47 -1.98 -2.70
C CYS A 28 5.85 -0.71 -3.28
N ASN A 29 6.69 0.31 -3.40
CA ASN A 29 6.35 1.57 -4.04
C ASN A 29 7.05 1.64 -5.41
N GLY A 30 6.37 2.20 -6.40
CA GLY A 30 6.95 2.43 -7.72
C GLY A 30 6.84 1.21 -8.65
N PHE A 31 6.52 1.48 -9.92
CA PHE A 31 6.26 0.46 -10.94
C PHE A 31 7.40 -0.55 -11.12
N ARG A 32 8.67 -0.12 -11.00
CA ARG A 32 9.83 -1.02 -11.05
C ARG A 32 9.76 -2.12 -9.98
N ASN A 33 9.40 -1.76 -8.75
CA ASN A 33 9.28 -2.72 -7.65
C ASN A 33 8.03 -3.60 -7.80
N ILE A 34 6.94 -3.02 -8.30
CA ILE A 34 5.71 -3.75 -8.64
C ILE A 34 5.99 -4.86 -9.66
N GLN A 35 6.68 -4.54 -10.75
CA GLN A 35 7.07 -5.54 -11.76
C GLN A 35 7.92 -6.66 -11.15
N ASN A 36 8.83 -6.35 -10.21
CA ASN A 36 9.64 -7.36 -9.54
C ASN A 36 8.81 -8.28 -8.66
N ILE A 37 7.81 -7.77 -7.94
CA ILE A 37 6.87 -8.59 -7.16
C ILE A 37 6.01 -9.45 -8.09
N ILE A 38 5.44 -8.87 -9.15
CA ILE A 38 4.60 -9.62 -10.11
C ILE A 38 5.40 -10.77 -10.75
N ARG A 39 6.67 -10.53 -11.11
CA ARG A 39 7.56 -11.58 -11.63
C ARG A 39 7.79 -12.71 -10.61
N GLN A 40 7.95 -12.38 -9.32
CA GLN A 40 8.09 -13.39 -8.27
C GLN A 40 6.80 -14.20 -8.08
N VAL A 41 5.65 -13.53 -8.01
CA VAL A 41 4.33 -14.15 -7.89
C VAL A 41 4.05 -15.11 -9.06
N LYS A 42 4.41 -14.71 -10.29
CA LYS A 42 4.25 -15.56 -11.49
C LYS A 42 5.33 -16.63 -11.65
N SER A 43 6.40 -16.60 -10.86
CA SER A 43 7.48 -17.57 -10.99
C SER A 43 7.09 -18.92 -10.40
N ALA A 44 7.64 -20.01 -10.95
CA ALA A 44 7.43 -21.36 -10.43
C ALA A 44 7.91 -21.54 -8.97
N LYS A 45 8.80 -20.65 -8.48
CA LYS A 45 9.29 -20.65 -7.09
C LYS A 45 8.29 -20.02 -6.10
N GLY A 46 7.27 -19.33 -6.60
CA GLY A 46 6.29 -18.62 -5.80
C GLY A 46 6.82 -17.33 -5.14
N CYS A 47 5.92 -16.62 -4.48
CA CYS A 47 6.22 -15.42 -3.72
C CYS A 47 6.28 -15.76 -2.22
N ALA A 48 7.33 -15.31 -1.53
CA ALA A 48 7.52 -15.61 -0.11
C ALA A 48 6.67 -14.74 0.84
N TYR A 49 6.00 -13.70 0.33
CA TYR A 49 5.19 -12.78 1.12
C TYR A 49 3.74 -13.28 1.24
N ALA A 50 3.20 -13.28 2.46
CA ALA A 50 1.80 -13.57 2.72
C ALA A 50 0.89 -12.39 2.36
N MET A 51 1.41 -11.16 2.46
CA MET A 51 0.72 -9.94 2.07
C MET A 51 1.74 -8.99 1.43
N VAL A 52 1.31 -8.31 0.36
CA VAL A 52 2.07 -7.21 -0.25
C VAL A 52 1.20 -5.97 -0.35
N GLU A 53 1.65 -4.88 0.24
CA GLU A 53 1.10 -3.54 0.00
C GLU A 53 1.78 -2.95 -1.24
N VAL A 54 0.97 -2.45 -2.18
CA VAL A 54 1.44 -1.95 -3.48
C VAL A 54 1.02 -0.50 -3.67
N MET A 55 1.99 0.37 -3.99
CA MET A 55 1.74 1.78 -4.34
C MET A 55 2.38 2.10 -5.69
N ALA A 56 1.62 2.73 -6.59
CA ALA A 56 2.11 3.03 -7.94
C ALA A 56 3.26 4.05 -7.95
N CYS A 57 3.18 5.09 -7.12
CA CYS A 57 4.17 6.15 -7.06
C CYS A 57 5.34 5.77 -6.12
N PRO A 58 6.60 6.12 -6.48
CA PRO A 58 7.71 6.09 -5.53
C PRO A 58 7.34 6.91 -4.29
N GLN A 59 7.73 6.48 -3.10
CA GLN A 59 7.43 7.10 -1.81
C GLN A 59 5.93 7.17 -1.44
N GLY A 60 5.05 6.50 -2.20
CA GLY A 60 3.61 6.43 -1.93
C GLY A 60 2.83 7.68 -2.36
N CYS A 61 1.60 7.80 -1.88
CA CYS A 61 0.64 8.83 -2.33
C CYS A 61 1.10 10.28 -2.10
N ILE A 62 1.98 10.50 -1.12
CA ILE A 62 2.54 11.82 -0.82
C ILE A 62 3.48 12.36 -1.91
N ASN A 63 3.92 11.50 -2.82
CA ASN A 63 4.67 11.85 -4.02
C ASN A 63 3.87 11.50 -5.29
N GLY A 64 2.53 11.51 -5.19
CA GLY A 64 1.62 11.29 -6.30
C GLY A 64 1.58 12.45 -7.29
N GLY A 65 1.12 12.19 -8.53
CA GLY A 65 1.08 13.19 -9.60
C GLY A 65 0.17 14.40 -9.32
N GLY A 66 -0.77 14.28 -8.38
CA GLY A 66 -1.68 15.37 -7.97
C GLY A 66 -1.15 16.24 -6.82
N GLN A 67 0.09 16.04 -6.36
CA GLN A 67 0.65 16.82 -5.27
C GLN A 67 1.08 18.22 -5.71
N ILE A 68 0.98 19.19 -4.79
CA ILE A 68 1.48 20.55 -5.03
C ILE A 68 3.01 20.49 -5.10
N ARG A 69 3.56 20.90 -6.25
CA ARG A 69 5.01 20.91 -6.50
C ARG A 69 5.70 22.02 -5.70
N ALA A 70 7.00 21.83 -5.46
CA ALA A 70 7.86 22.90 -4.99
C ALA A 70 7.79 24.07 -5.98
N ASP A 71 7.68 25.28 -5.45
CA ASP A 71 7.70 26.48 -6.28
C ASP A 71 9.13 26.69 -6.78
N GLU A 72 9.29 26.75 -8.11
CA GLU A 72 10.58 26.98 -8.73
C GLU A 72 11.15 28.35 -8.33
N ALA A 73 10.29 29.35 -8.09
CA ALA A 73 10.69 30.68 -7.67
C ALA A 73 11.14 30.74 -6.20
N SER A 74 10.68 29.80 -5.35
CA SER A 74 11.05 29.77 -3.93
C SER A 74 12.41 29.11 -3.66
N GLY A 75 13.05 28.54 -4.69
CA GLY A 75 14.30 27.78 -4.55
C GLY A 75 14.16 26.50 -3.71
N GLU A 76 12.92 26.04 -3.48
CA GLU A 76 12.65 24.88 -2.64
C GLU A 76 13.01 23.59 -3.38
N VAL A 77 13.83 22.74 -2.77
CA VAL A 77 14.15 21.43 -3.33
C VAL A 77 12.92 20.50 -3.15
N PRO A 78 12.44 19.81 -4.21
CA PRO A 78 11.26 18.94 -4.13
C PRO A 78 11.34 17.87 -3.02
N LYS A 79 12.55 17.36 -2.76
CA LYS A 79 12.80 16.38 -1.70
C LYS A 79 12.55 16.97 -0.31
N ASP A 80 12.95 18.21 -0.07
CA ASP A 80 12.81 18.87 1.23
C ASP A 80 11.35 19.20 1.52
N ARG A 81 10.61 19.63 0.48
CA ARG A 81 9.15 19.76 0.56
C ARG A 81 8.50 18.45 0.99
N LEU A 82 8.87 17.35 0.33
CA LEU A 82 8.31 16.04 0.60
C LEU A 82 8.56 15.60 2.05
N GLU A 83 9.80 15.74 2.53
CA GLU A 83 10.14 15.43 3.92
C GLU A 83 9.40 16.34 4.91
N ARG A 84 9.18 17.63 4.58
CA ARG A 84 8.35 18.52 5.40
C ARG A 84 6.91 18.01 5.49
N VAL A 85 6.27 17.65 4.38
CA VAL A 85 4.88 17.14 4.40
C VAL A 85 4.81 15.83 5.19
N LYS A 86 5.78 14.91 5.01
CA LYS A 86 5.85 13.66 5.81
C LYS A 86 5.94 13.94 7.30
N ARG A 87 6.73 14.95 7.69
CA ARG A 87 6.90 15.34 9.10
C ARG A 87 5.59 15.90 9.66
N VAL A 88 5.01 16.91 9.01
CA VAL A 88 3.75 17.53 9.45
C VAL A 88 2.64 16.49 9.58
N TYR A 89 2.51 15.58 8.60
CA TYR A 89 1.53 14.50 8.66
C TYR A 89 1.74 13.61 9.89
N ARG A 90 2.98 13.15 10.15
CA ARG A 90 3.29 12.30 11.31
C ARG A 90 3.07 12.99 12.64
N GLU A 91 3.44 14.27 12.74
CA GLU A 91 3.27 15.06 13.97
C GLU A 91 1.80 15.43 14.22
N SER A 92 1.00 15.58 13.15
CA SER A 92 -0.43 15.90 13.25
C SER A 92 -1.32 14.71 13.63
N GLN A 93 -0.78 13.49 13.61
CA GLN A 93 -1.55 12.28 13.83
C GLN A 93 -1.08 11.53 15.06
N THR A 94 -2.03 11.15 15.91
CA THR A 94 -1.81 10.11 16.92
C THR A 94 -2.15 8.76 16.29
N PRO A 95 -1.17 7.85 16.08
CA PRO A 95 -1.46 6.51 15.61
C PRO A 95 -2.47 5.84 16.54
N ARG A 96 -3.49 5.24 15.95
CA ARG A 96 -4.53 4.50 16.68
C ARG A 96 -4.89 3.26 15.89
N ILE A 97 -5.25 2.20 16.61
CA ILE A 97 -5.78 1.01 15.98
C ILE A 97 -7.18 1.37 15.43
N PRO A 98 -7.49 1.09 14.14
CA PRO A 98 -8.75 1.53 13.55
C PRO A 98 -10.02 1.09 14.29
N VAL A 99 -9.98 -0.08 14.95
CA VAL A 99 -11.13 -0.61 15.71
C VAL A 99 -11.41 0.16 16.99
N ASP A 100 -10.40 0.85 17.54
CA ASP A 100 -10.54 1.68 18.75
C ASP A 100 -11.12 3.07 18.43
N ASN A 101 -11.32 3.39 17.14
CA ASN A 101 -11.88 4.67 16.73
C ASN A 101 -13.41 4.70 16.97
N PRO A 102 -13.92 5.54 17.88
CA PRO A 102 -15.36 5.59 18.17
C PRO A 102 -16.20 6.01 16.95
N GLY A 103 -15.64 6.82 16.04
CA GLY A 103 -16.30 7.18 14.79
C GLY A 103 -16.45 5.99 13.84
N VAL A 104 -15.45 5.12 13.76
CA VAL A 104 -15.55 3.86 12.99
C VAL A 104 -16.57 2.94 13.64
N ALA A 105 -16.53 2.77 14.96
CA ALA A 105 -17.50 1.96 15.69
C ALA A 105 -18.95 2.45 15.48
N ALA A 106 -19.17 3.76 15.45
CA ALA A 106 -20.47 4.35 15.15
C ALA A 106 -20.93 4.05 13.71
N VAL A 107 -20.05 4.19 12.72
CA VAL A 107 -20.36 3.82 11.31
C VAL A 107 -20.75 2.35 11.21
N TYR A 108 -20.03 1.46 11.90
CA TYR A 108 -20.35 0.04 11.96
C TYR A 108 -21.71 -0.23 12.56
N ARG A 109 -21.95 0.24 13.78
CA ARG A 109 -23.19 0.04 14.50
C ARG A 109 -24.41 0.60 13.76
N ASP A 110 -24.30 1.81 13.24
CA ASP A 110 -25.47 2.58 12.79
C ASP A 110 -25.75 2.38 11.28
N TYR A 111 -24.74 2.02 10.46
CA TYR A 111 -24.88 2.03 8.99
C TYR A 111 -24.38 0.77 8.27
N VAL A 112 -23.40 0.03 8.80
CA VAL A 112 -22.78 -1.09 8.06
C VAL A 112 -22.93 -2.47 8.72
N GLY A 113 -23.98 -2.66 9.54
CA GLY A 113 -24.37 -3.97 10.06
C GLY A 113 -23.57 -4.46 11.27
N GLY A 114 -23.03 -3.54 12.07
CA GLY A 114 -22.48 -3.76 13.40
C GLY A 114 -21.08 -4.35 13.46
N VAL A 115 -20.72 -5.28 12.57
CA VAL A 115 -19.46 -6.02 12.60
C VAL A 115 -18.77 -6.07 11.24
N PRO A 116 -17.42 -6.17 11.19
CA PRO A 116 -16.69 -6.46 9.95
C PRO A 116 -17.21 -7.72 9.27
N TYR A 117 -17.26 -7.70 7.94
CA TYR A 117 -17.70 -8.82 7.10
C TYR A 117 -19.17 -9.26 7.26
N SER A 118 -20.02 -8.51 7.98
CA SER A 118 -21.48 -8.68 7.91
C SER A 118 -21.96 -8.55 6.45
N GLU A 119 -23.15 -9.08 6.14
CA GLU A 119 -23.70 -8.98 4.78
C GLU A 119 -23.78 -7.51 4.32
N ALA A 120 -24.26 -6.61 5.19
CA ALA A 120 -24.29 -5.18 4.93
C ALA A 120 -22.89 -4.59 4.69
N ALA A 121 -21.89 -4.95 5.51
CA ALA A 121 -20.51 -4.48 5.33
C ALA A 121 -19.91 -4.97 4.00
N ARG A 122 -20.18 -6.23 3.61
CA ARG A 122 -19.73 -6.78 2.33
C ARG A 122 -20.38 -6.05 1.15
N MET A 123 -21.68 -5.80 1.21
CA MET A 123 -22.39 -5.07 0.18
C MET A 123 -21.90 -3.62 0.03
N LEU A 124 -21.60 -2.94 1.13
CA LEU A 124 -21.28 -1.50 1.13
C LEU A 124 -19.78 -1.20 0.97
N LEU A 125 -18.90 -2.02 1.54
CA LEU A 125 -17.47 -1.69 1.69
C LEU A 125 -16.54 -2.62 0.91
N HIS A 126 -17.06 -3.66 0.24
CA HIS A 126 -16.25 -4.57 -0.56
C HIS A 126 -16.53 -4.41 -2.05
N THR A 127 -15.49 -4.67 -2.85
CA THR A 127 -15.57 -4.75 -4.30
C THR A 127 -14.70 -5.90 -4.79
N GLN A 128 -14.86 -6.29 -6.06
CA GLN A 128 -14.06 -7.32 -6.68
C GLN A 128 -13.54 -6.85 -8.03
N TYR A 129 -12.33 -7.27 -8.36
CA TYR A 129 -11.73 -7.05 -9.67
C TYR A 129 -11.96 -8.31 -10.53
N HIS A 130 -12.29 -8.11 -11.80
CA HIS A 130 -12.33 -9.17 -12.80
C HIS A 130 -11.32 -8.85 -13.89
N ALA A 131 -10.78 -9.89 -14.53
CA ALA A 131 -9.95 -9.70 -15.71
C ALA A 131 -10.79 -9.03 -16.81
N ARG A 132 -10.25 -8.00 -17.47
CA ARG A 132 -10.86 -7.41 -18.66
C ARG A 132 -10.18 -8.01 -19.89
N ASP A 133 -10.97 -8.35 -20.90
CA ASP A 133 -10.51 -8.91 -22.19
C ASP A 133 -9.81 -7.88 -23.10
N GLU A 134 -9.15 -6.87 -22.52
CA GLU A 134 -8.38 -5.92 -23.31
C GLU A 134 -7.12 -6.61 -23.82
N THR A 135 -7.01 -6.63 -25.15
CA THR A 135 -5.95 -7.15 -26.02
C THR A 135 -4.62 -6.42 -25.80
N LEU A 136 -4.10 -6.42 -24.58
CA LEU A 136 -2.77 -5.93 -24.28
C LEU A 136 -1.80 -7.09 -24.49
N LEU A 137 -1.17 -7.11 -25.67
CA LEU A 137 -0.23 -8.15 -26.14
C LEU A 137 0.87 -8.51 -25.13
N ASN A 138 1.16 -7.64 -24.14
CA ASN A 138 1.89 -7.98 -22.93
C ASN A 138 1.77 -6.85 -21.87
N PRO A 139 1.03 -7.03 -20.76
CA PRO A 139 0.87 -5.99 -19.73
C PRO A 139 2.19 -5.54 -19.08
N LEU A 140 3.25 -6.37 -19.15
CA LEU A 140 4.57 -6.04 -18.64
C LEU A 140 5.42 -5.22 -19.62
N GLN A 141 4.98 -5.07 -20.87
CA GLN A 141 5.67 -4.27 -21.91
C GLN A 141 5.06 -2.89 -22.12
N ILE A 142 4.01 -2.51 -21.38
CA ILE A 142 3.50 -1.14 -21.44
C ILE A 142 4.62 -0.21 -20.97
N LYS A 143 5.12 0.60 -21.91
CA LYS A 143 6.02 1.71 -21.62
C LYS A 143 5.17 2.85 -21.07
N TRP A 144 5.36 3.15 -19.79
CA TRP A 144 4.85 4.36 -19.14
C TRP A 144 5.99 5.35 -19.02
#